data_AF-A0A9C8H4J6-F1
#
_entry.id   AF-A0A9C8H4J6-F1
#
_cell.length_a   1.000
_cell.length_b   1.000
_cell.length_c   1.000
_cell.angle_alpha   90.00
_cell.angle_beta   90.00
_cell.angle_gamma   90.00
#
_symmetry.space_group_name_H-M   'P 1'
#
loop_
_entity.id
_entity.type
_entity.pdbx_description
1 polymer ?
#
loop_
_entity_poly.entity_id
_entity_poly.type
_entity_poly.pdbx_seq_one_letter_code
_entity_poly.pdbx_strand_id
1 'polypeptide(L)'
;MRAGGGFHPPYACWAKLAAEFIAAKGQPDQLQTFFNTILAEGWREAAEEINEAELAGRRERFGLDAVPPGVLVLTAGVDVQRARLEIVTLGHGKTEIFVLAQHVIWGSPHEDHTWAELDDFLRGQWQHPGGGTLRLDAVAVDAGDGETMDAVLAFCRPRFPRRVVAIKGAPGARPSIKASETRGSRLFIVGVDGLKATLSSHLSRGRTVRFSDTLEDRFFEELASERRLVRYKRGAPVRVWERITGRRAESLDCMVYAMAVRPLVGVDLGRREEEVSTKAAPVRRPPVVRSAWLQR
;
A
#
# COMPACT_ATOMS: atom_id res chain seq x y z
N MET A 1 -24.66 -46.84 26.71
CA MET A 1 -24.02 -46.91 28.04
C MET A 1 -23.02 -48.06 28.06
N ARG A 2 -21.72 -47.76 27.96
CA ARG A 2 -20.65 -48.39 28.73
C ARG A 2 -19.39 -47.54 28.51
N ALA A 3 -19.12 -46.72 29.53
CA ALA A 3 -17.89 -45.98 29.68
C ALA A 3 -16.73 -46.96 29.90
N GLY A 4 -15.58 -46.64 29.32
CA GLY A 4 -14.30 -47.28 29.60
C GLY A 4 -13.23 -46.20 29.62
N GLY A 5 -13.15 -45.48 30.74
CA GLY A 5 -12.04 -44.56 31.00
C GLY A 5 -10.76 -45.38 31.19
N GLY A 6 -9.81 -45.19 30.28
CA GLY A 6 -8.45 -45.71 30.39
C GLY A 6 -7.52 -44.60 30.87
N PHE A 7 -7.18 -44.62 32.15
CA PHE A 7 -6.09 -43.84 32.72
C PHE A 7 -4.76 -44.38 32.15
N HIS A 8 -4.09 -43.63 31.28
CA HIS A 8 -2.78 -44.00 30.73
C HIS A 8 -1.64 -43.51 31.65
N PRO A 9 -0.58 -44.30 31.87
CA PRO A 9 0.53 -43.92 32.72
C PRO A 9 1.35 -42.78 32.07
N PRO A 10 1.79 -41.77 32.84
CA PRO A 10 2.28 -40.49 32.33
C PRO A 10 3.62 -40.54 31.56
N TYR A 11 4.28 -41.70 31.49
CA TYR A 11 5.57 -41.86 30.79
C TYR A 11 5.44 -42.46 29.39
N ALA A 12 4.30 -43.11 29.07
CA ALA A 12 4.09 -43.76 27.77
C ALA A 12 3.53 -42.80 26.70
N CYS A 13 2.89 -41.70 27.10
CA CYS A 13 2.34 -40.73 26.17
C CYS A 13 3.42 -39.85 25.53
N TRP A 14 4.41 -39.39 26.30
CA TRP A 14 5.45 -38.48 25.80
C TRP A 14 6.36 -39.12 24.74
N ALA A 15 6.74 -40.39 24.90
CA ALA A 15 7.53 -41.09 23.90
C ALA A 15 6.77 -41.26 22.58
N LYS A 16 5.46 -41.53 22.66
CA LYS A 16 4.57 -41.65 21.50
C LYS A 16 4.36 -40.29 20.81
N LEU A 17 4.10 -39.24 21.60
CA LEU A 17 3.98 -37.86 21.10
C LEU A 17 5.29 -37.38 20.46
N ALA A 18 6.45 -37.71 21.05
CA ALA A 18 7.75 -37.39 20.48
C ALA A 18 8.00 -38.14 19.16
N ALA A 19 7.59 -39.41 19.05
CA ALA A 19 7.68 -40.17 17.81
C ALA A 19 6.74 -39.63 16.72
N GLU A 20 5.49 -39.31 17.06
CA GLU A 20 4.52 -38.66 16.17
C GLU A 20 5.00 -37.28 15.72
N PHE A 21 5.60 -36.49 16.62
CA PHE A 21 6.24 -35.23 16.30
C PHE A 21 7.44 -35.41 15.36
N ILE A 22 8.36 -36.34 15.63
CA ILE A 22 9.54 -36.59 14.77
C ILE A 22 9.11 -37.04 13.37
N ALA A 23 8.09 -37.89 13.26
CA ALA A 23 7.52 -38.32 11.99
C ALA A 23 6.90 -37.15 11.22
N ALA A 24 6.20 -36.25 11.93
CA ALA A 24 5.56 -35.08 11.36
C ALA A 24 6.53 -33.92 11.06
N LYS A 25 7.67 -33.82 11.77
CA LYS A 25 8.60 -32.66 11.73
C LYS A 25 9.14 -32.34 10.33
N GLY A 26 9.23 -33.35 9.46
CA GLY A 26 9.70 -33.19 8.07
C GLY A 26 8.60 -32.82 7.06
N GLN A 27 7.32 -32.81 7.46
CA GLN A 27 6.17 -32.62 6.59
C GLN A 27 5.21 -31.57 7.18
N PRO A 28 5.21 -30.33 6.66
CA PRO A 28 4.46 -29.21 7.25
C PRO A 28 2.97 -29.49 7.52
N ASP A 29 2.29 -30.18 6.60
CA ASP A 29 0.86 -30.54 6.75
C ASP A 29 0.61 -31.53 7.90
N GLN A 30 1.53 -32.48 8.11
CA GLN A 30 1.44 -33.44 9.21
C GLN A 30 1.79 -32.79 10.55
N LEU A 31 2.73 -31.84 10.53
CA LEU A 31 3.11 -31.07 11.71
C LEU A 31 1.97 -30.14 12.13
N GLN A 32 1.31 -29.47 11.18
CA GLN A 32 0.09 -28.70 11.44
C GLN A 32 -1.01 -29.56 12.04
N THR A 33 -1.24 -30.76 11.50
CA THR A 33 -2.23 -31.70 12.04
C THR A 33 -1.87 -32.07 13.48
N PHE A 34 -0.60 -32.43 13.74
CA PHE A 34 -0.12 -32.76 15.08
C PHE A 34 -0.37 -31.65 16.11
N PHE A 35 -0.02 -30.40 15.79
CA PHE A 35 -0.27 -29.30 16.74
C PHE A 35 -1.77 -29.03 16.95
N ASN A 36 -2.57 -29.01 15.89
CA ASN A 36 -3.98 -28.71 15.97
C ASN A 36 -4.81 -29.82 16.65
N THR A 37 -4.50 -31.10 16.39
CA THR A 37 -5.32 -32.23 16.88
C THR A 37 -4.75 -32.89 18.12
N ILE A 38 -3.42 -32.92 18.28
CA ILE A 38 -2.77 -33.64 19.38
C ILE A 38 -2.39 -32.70 20.53
N LEU A 39 -1.87 -31.51 20.20
CA LEU A 39 -1.49 -30.51 21.22
C LEU A 39 -2.63 -29.52 21.52
N ALA A 40 -3.69 -29.48 20.69
CA ALA A 40 -4.74 -28.45 20.72
C ALA A 40 -4.19 -27.01 20.72
N GLU A 41 -2.95 -26.85 20.26
CA GLU A 41 -2.26 -25.58 20.11
C GLU A 41 -2.50 -25.12 18.67
N GLY A 42 -3.10 -23.95 18.50
CA GLY A 42 -3.29 -23.37 17.17
C GLY A 42 -1.94 -23.25 16.47
N TRP A 43 -1.74 -24.03 15.41
CA TRP A 43 -0.51 -24.02 14.63
C TRP A 43 -0.24 -22.61 14.08
N ARG A 44 0.79 -21.95 14.60
CA ARG A 44 1.33 -20.71 14.04
C ARG A 44 2.48 -21.10 13.13
N GLU A 45 2.26 -21.08 11.82
CA GLU A 45 3.38 -21.01 10.88
C GLU A 45 4.27 -19.83 11.27
N ALA A 46 5.58 -19.94 11.03
CA ALA A 46 6.50 -18.82 11.16
C ALA A 46 6.10 -17.72 10.16
N ALA A 47 5.14 -16.89 10.57
CA ALA A 47 4.69 -15.74 9.85
C ALA A 47 5.78 -14.67 9.97
N GLU A 48 6.22 -14.12 8.85
CA GLU A 48 6.95 -12.85 8.84
C GLU A 48 5.95 -11.76 9.23
N GLU A 49 5.77 -11.56 10.53
CA GLU A 49 4.94 -10.49 11.08
C GLU A 49 5.76 -9.19 11.17
N ILE A 50 5.13 -8.10 10.74
CA ILE A 50 5.70 -6.76 10.85
C ILE A 50 5.38 -6.24 12.25
N ASN A 51 6.38 -5.77 12.99
CA ASN A 51 6.17 -5.19 14.31
C ASN A 51 5.78 -3.70 14.18
N GLU A 52 4.51 -3.37 14.42
CA GLU A 52 4.00 -1.99 14.32
C GLU A 52 4.74 -1.00 15.24
N ALA A 53 5.07 -1.40 16.48
CA ALA A 53 5.72 -0.53 17.46
C ALA A 53 7.17 -0.22 17.05
N GLU A 54 7.87 -1.20 16.48
CA GLU A 54 9.20 -1.00 15.92
C GLU A 54 9.15 -0.02 14.74
N LEU A 55 8.15 -0.14 13.86
CA LEU A 55 8.00 0.81 12.75
C LEU A 55 7.63 2.22 13.23
N ALA A 56 6.71 2.34 14.17
CA ALA A 56 6.31 3.61 14.77
C ALA A 56 7.48 4.33 15.45
N GLY A 57 8.42 3.57 16.05
CA GLY A 57 9.67 4.10 16.62
C GLY A 57 10.66 4.67 15.58
N ARG A 58 10.45 4.42 14.28
CA ARG A 58 11.31 4.92 13.18
C ARG A 58 10.82 6.23 12.57
N ARG A 59 9.82 6.88 13.16
CA ARG A 59 9.34 8.20 12.74
C ARG A 59 10.48 9.23 12.76
N GLU A 60 10.46 10.12 11.79
CA GLU A 60 11.44 11.19 11.63
C GLU A 60 10.73 12.51 11.36
N ARG A 61 11.36 13.63 11.74
CA ARG A 61 10.79 14.98 11.56
C ARG A 61 10.81 15.40 10.10
N PHE A 62 9.76 15.09 9.38
CA PHE A 62 9.46 15.57 8.04
C PHE A 62 7.97 15.36 7.74
N GLY A 63 7.46 15.96 6.68
CA GLY A 63 6.08 15.73 6.23
C GLY A 63 5.78 16.46 4.93
N LEU A 64 4.51 16.56 4.58
CA LEU A 64 4.08 17.36 3.40
C LEU A 64 4.45 18.85 3.55
N ASP A 65 4.40 19.40 4.76
CA ASP A 65 4.76 20.80 5.01
C ASP A 65 6.28 21.04 5.16
N ALA A 66 7.05 19.95 5.27
CA ALA A 66 8.50 19.96 5.41
C ALA A 66 9.09 18.77 4.66
N VAL A 67 9.01 18.82 3.33
CA VAL A 67 9.40 17.71 2.45
C VAL A 67 10.91 17.44 2.56
N PRO A 68 11.36 16.18 2.73
CA PRO A 68 12.78 15.85 2.70
C PRO A 68 13.45 16.20 1.36
N PRO A 69 14.72 16.65 1.34
CA PRO A 69 15.42 17.04 0.12
C PRO A 69 15.65 15.90 -0.88
N GLY A 70 15.51 14.64 -0.43
CA GLY A 70 15.61 13.48 -1.31
C GLY A 70 14.33 13.18 -2.09
N VAL A 71 13.21 13.88 -1.83
CA VAL A 71 11.93 13.61 -2.50
C VAL A 71 11.88 14.30 -3.86
N LEU A 72 11.76 13.50 -4.92
CA LEU A 72 11.76 13.97 -6.30
C LEU A 72 10.39 13.82 -6.98
N VAL A 73 9.64 12.81 -6.58
CA VAL A 73 8.33 12.46 -7.16
C VAL A 73 7.33 12.25 -6.03
N LEU A 74 6.11 12.74 -6.20
CA LEU A 74 5.01 12.48 -5.27
C LEU A 74 3.98 11.55 -5.90
N THR A 75 3.55 10.53 -5.17
CA THR A 75 2.37 9.73 -5.54
C THR A 75 1.41 9.62 -4.37
N ALA A 76 0.16 9.31 -4.66
CA ALA A 76 -0.82 9.01 -3.63
C ALA A 76 -1.66 7.78 -3.99
N GLY A 77 -2.11 7.08 -2.96
CA GLY A 77 -3.10 6.02 -3.05
C GLY A 77 -4.31 6.45 -2.23
N VAL A 78 -5.48 6.26 -2.80
CA VAL A 78 -6.77 6.60 -2.21
C VAL A 78 -7.59 5.32 -2.09
N ASP A 79 -7.97 4.98 -0.88
CA ASP A 79 -8.89 3.88 -0.57
C ASP A 79 -10.27 4.47 -0.27
N VAL A 80 -11.27 4.01 -1.02
CA VAL A 80 -12.65 4.53 -0.95
C VAL A 80 -13.44 3.68 0.02
N GLN A 81 -13.91 4.30 1.10
CA GLN A 81 -14.67 3.65 2.15
C GLN A 81 -16.08 4.26 2.22
N ARG A 82 -17.02 3.54 2.84
CA ARG A 82 -18.44 3.94 2.88
C ARG A 82 -18.70 5.35 3.45
N ALA A 83 -17.84 5.83 4.36
CA ALA A 83 -18.03 7.10 5.06
C ALA A 83 -16.78 8.00 5.02
N ARG A 84 -15.77 7.65 4.22
CA ARG A 84 -14.53 8.42 4.10
C ARG A 84 -13.69 8.02 2.89
N LEU A 85 -12.74 8.87 2.53
CA LEU A 85 -11.63 8.53 1.64
C LEU A 85 -10.35 8.55 2.47
N GLU A 86 -9.62 7.45 2.49
CA GLU A 86 -8.31 7.33 3.12
C GLU A 86 -7.23 7.60 2.07
N ILE A 87 -6.23 8.39 2.41
CA ILE A 87 -5.19 8.82 1.47
C ILE A 87 -3.82 8.65 2.13
N VAL A 88 -2.91 7.98 1.43
CA VAL A 88 -1.48 7.96 1.79
C VAL A 88 -0.68 8.62 0.69
N THR A 89 0.11 9.63 1.05
CA THR A 89 1.02 10.33 0.14
C THR A 89 2.45 9.81 0.32
N LEU A 90 3.05 9.34 -0.77
CA LEU A 90 4.43 8.90 -0.83
C LEU A 90 5.30 9.91 -1.57
N GLY A 91 6.46 10.23 -1.00
CA GLY A 91 7.60 10.79 -1.71
C GLY A 91 8.53 9.69 -2.19
N HIS A 92 9.08 9.83 -3.39
CA HIS A 92 10.07 8.89 -3.93
C HIS A 92 11.38 9.62 -4.18
N GLY A 93 12.44 9.13 -3.58
CA GLY A 93 13.81 9.51 -3.91
C GLY A 93 14.42 8.61 -4.97
N LYS A 94 15.74 8.61 -5.05
CA LYS A 94 16.49 7.72 -5.95
C LYS A 94 16.45 6.27 -5.47
N THR A 95 16.42 6.05 -4.16
CA THR A 95 16.38 4.71 -3.56
C THR A 95 15.34 4.59 -2.46
N GLU A 96 14.97 5.68 -1.79
CA GLU A 96 14.05 5.71 -0.66
C GLU A 96 12.60 6.01 -1.06
N ILE A 97 11.69 5.49 -0.25
CA ILE A 97 10.27 5.84 -0.21
C ILE A 97 10.01 6.56 1.11
N PHE A 98 9.40 7.74 1.04
CA PHE A 98 9.03 8.56 2.18
C PHE A 98 7.52 8.51 2.33
N VAL A 99 7.01 8.03 3.47
CA VAL A 99 5.60 8.17 3.81
C VAL A 99 5.40 9.56 4.40
N LEU A 100 4.89 10.48 3.59
CA LEU A 100 4.86 11.91 3.93
C LEU A 100 3.64 12.31 4.74
N ALA A 101 2.50 11.67 4.52
CA ALA A 101 1.25 11.94 5.23
C ALA A 101 0.24 10.79 5.05
N GLN A 102 -0.59 10.62 6.08
CA GLN A 102 -1.92 10.00 5.98
C GLN A 102 -2.95 11.13 6.10
N HIS A 103 -4.00 11.08 5.29
CA HIS A 103 -5.09 12.04 5.33
C HIS A 103 -6.44 11.34 5.16
N VAL A 104 -7.46 11.84 5.84
CA VAL A 104 -8.82 11.29 5.80
C VAL A 104 -9.79 12.40 5.44
N ILE A 105 -10.54 12.20 4.36
CA ILE A 105 -11.66 13.04 3.99
C ILE A 105 -12.92 12.33 4.48
N TRP A 106 -13.64 12.92 5.42
CA TRP A 106 -14.88 12.36 5.95
C TRP A 106 -16.06 12.76 5.06
N GLY A 107 -16.85 11.77 4.62
CA GLY A 107 -17.97 12.00 3.71
C GLY A 107 -18.32 10.73 2.94
N SER A 108 -19.55 10.64 2.45
CA SER A 108 -19.96 9.49 1.65
C SER A 108 -19.35 9.59 0.25
N PRO A 109 -18.87 8.48 -0.35
CA PRO A 109 -18.44 8.46 -1.75
C PRO A 109 -19.61 8.65 -2.75
N HIS A 110 -20.85 8.74 -2.25
CA HIS A 110 -22.02 9.11 -3.04
C HIS A 110 -22.30 10.63 -3.04
N GLU A 111 -21.52 11.42 -2.30
CA GLU A 111 -21.71 12.86 -2.18
C GLU A 111 -20.64 13.64 -2.95
N ASP A 112 -21.08 14.64 -3.72
CA ASP A 112 -20.18 15.44 -4.57
C ASP A 112 -19.12 16.21 -3.78
N HIS A 113 -19.44 16.65 -2.56
CA HIS A 113 -18.52 17.42 -1.73
C HIS A 113 -17.29 16.60 -1.31
N THR A 114 -17.46 15.30 -1.04
CA THR A 114 -16.36 14.36 -0.72
C THR A 114 -15.35 14.30 -1.86
N TRP A 115 -15.83 14.23 -3.11
CA TRP A 115 -14.98 14.21 -4.31
C TRP A 115 -14.38 15.58 -4.63
N ALA A 116 -15.09 16.67 -4.35
CA ALA A 116 -14.56 18.01 -4.50
C ALA A 116 -13.37 18.25 -3.56
N GLU A 117 -13.50 17.88 -2.29
CA GLU A 117 -12.43 17.96 -1.29
C GLU A 117 -11.24 17.08 -1.67
N LEU A 118 -11.48 15.87 -2.21
CA LEU A 118 -10.39 15.05 -2.75
C LEU A 118 -9.67 15.78 -3.88
N ASP A 119 -10.38 16.36 -4.85
CA ASP A 119 -9.75 17.05 -5.97
C ASP A 119 -8.93 18.28 -5.53
N ASP A 120 -9.38 18.98 -4.49
CA ASP A 120 -8.65 20.10 -3.90
C ASP A 120 -7.36 19.61 -3.24
N PHE A 121 -7.42 18.52 -2.46
CA PHE A 121 -6.22 17.88 -1.92
C PHE A 121 -5.26 17.44 -3.04
N LEU A 122 -5.76 16.80 -4.11
CA LEU A 122 -4.94 16.33 -5.23
C LEU A 122 -4.31 17.48 -6.05
N ARG A 123 -4.81 18.71 -5.93
CA ARG A 123 -4.22 19.93 -6.53
C ARG A 123 -3.15 20.57 -5.66
N GLY A 124 -2.88 20.01 -4.49
CA GLY A 124 -1.86 20.45 -3.55
C GLY A 124 -0.51 20.71 -4.22
N GLN A 125 0.19 21.71 -3.69
CA GLN A 125 1.54 22.09 -4.11
C GLN A 125 2.40 22.24 -2.87
N TRP A 126 3.54 21.57 -2.86
CA TRP A 126 4.41 21.52 -1.68
C TRP A 126 5.78 22.09 -2.04
N GLN A 127 6.36 22.86 -1.12
CA GLN A 127 7.67 23.45 -1.34
C GLN A 127 8.75 22.39 -1.13
N HIS A 128 9.63 22.25 -2.11
CA HIS A 128 10.84 21.46 -1.96
C HIS A 128 11.91 22.31 -1.28
N PRO A 129 12.70 21.79 -0.32
CA PRO A 129 13.75 22.56 0.36
C PRO A 129 14.84 23.09 -0.60
N GLY A 130 14.97 22.49 -1.78
CA GLY A 130 15.80 23.00 -2.87
C GLY A 130 15.26 24.26 -3.58
N GLY A 131 14.05 24.71 -3.25
CA GLY A 131 13.44 25.93 -3.77
C GLY A 131 12.46 25.74 -4.93
N GLY A 132 12.31 24.52 -5.45
CA GLY A 132 11.27 24.17 -6.40
C GLY A 132 9.94 23.81 -5.75
N THR A 133 8.93 23.51 -6.57
CA THR A 133 7.60 23.11 -6.11
C THR A 133 7.25 21.70 -6.60
N LEU A 134 6.79 20.85 -5.69
CA LEU A 134 6.27 19.52 -5.95
C LEU A 134 4.75 19.52 -6.06
N ARG A 135 4.22 18.60 -6.85
CA ARG A 135 2.79 18.27 -6.98
C ARG A 135 2.68 16.75 -7.03
N LEU A 136 1.49 16.22 -6.80
CA LEU A 136 1.22 14.80 -7.04
C LEU A 136 1.42 14.48 -8.53
N ASP A 137 2.36 13.59 -8.81
CA ASP A 137 2.73 13.19 -10.17
C ASP A 137 1.87 12.03 -10.68
N ALA A 138 1.35 11.19 -9.78
CA ALA A 138 0.35 10.16 -10.10
C ALA A 138 -0.45 9.74 -8.86
N VAL A 139 -1.70 9.36 -9.06
CA VAL A 139 -2.64 9.01 -7.99
C VAL A 139 -3.43 7.77 -8.38
N ALA A 140 -3.51 6.79 -7.49
CA ALA A 140 -4.38 5.63 -7.60
C ALA A 140 -5.63 5.83 -6.74
N VAL A 141 -6.82 5.59 -7.29
CA VAL A 141 -8.09 5.61 -6.53
C VAL A 141 -8.75 4.24 -6.65
N ASP A 142 -8.99 3.58 -5.51
CA ASP A 142 -9.58 2.24 -5.50
C ASP A 142 -11.05 2.23 -5.95
N ALA A 143 -11.34 1.35 -6.90
CA ALA A 143 -12.68 1.06 -7.41
C ALA A 143 -13.04 -0.42 -7.17
N GLY A 144 -12.32 -1.09 -6.25
CA GLY A 144 -12.38 -2.52 -6.00
C GLY A 144 -13.53 -2.99 -5.11
N ASP A 145 -14.22 -2.07 -4.42
CA ASP A 145 -15.28 -2.38 -3.44
C ASP A 145 -16.57 -2.96 -4.05
N GLY A 146 -16.78 -2.79 -5.35
CA GLY A 146 -17.96 -3.27 -6.08
C GLY A 146 -19.20 -2.39 -5.95
N GLU A 147 -19.18 -1.33 -5.13
CA GLU A 147 -20.30 -0.41 -4.90
C GLU A 147 -20.02 0.99 -5.49
N THR A 148 -18.80 1.50 -5.37
CA THR A 148 -18.46 2.90 -5.71
C THR A 148 -17.73 3.05 -7.03
N MET A 149 -17.55 1.95 -7.78
CA MET A 149 -16.78 1.91 -9.03
C MET A 149 -17.18 3.01 -10.04
N ASP A 150 -18.48 3.27 -10.21
CA ASP A 150 -18.96 4.28 -11.16
C ASP A 150 -18.56 5.71 -10.74
N ALA A 151 -18.64 6.02 -9.44
CA ALA A 151 -18.22 7.30 -8.89
C ALA A 151 -16.71 7.52 -9.05
N VAL A 152 -15.92 6.49 -8.75
CA VAL A 152 -14.45 6.52 -8.92
C VAL A 152 -14.07 6.73 -10.39
N LEU A 153 -14.73 6.02 -11.31
CA LEU A 153 -14.49 6.18 -12.74
C LEU A 153 -14.89 7.58 -13.22
N ALA A 154 -16.04 8.10 -12.77
CA ALA A 154 -16.48 9.46 -13.09
C ALA A 154 -15.48 10.52 -12.59
N PHE A 155 -14.92 10.33 -11.39
CA PHE A 155 -13.90 11.20 -10.83
C PHE A 155 -12.58 11.16 -11.60
N CYS A 156 -12.07 9.96 -11.89
CA CYS A 156 -10.75 9.77 -12.49
C CYS A 156 -10.70 10.11 -13.99
N ARG A 157 -11.77 9.85 -14.75
CA ARG A 157 -11.82 10.07 -16.22
C ARG A 157 -11.36 11.47 -16.66
N PRO A 158 -11.92 12.59 -16.14
CA PRO A 158 -11.47 13.94 -16.52
C PRO A 158 -10.08 14.29 -15.97
N ARG A 159 -9.58 13.53 -15.00
CA ARG A 159 -8.30 13.79 -14.30
C ARG A 159 -7.16 12.90 -14.81
N PHE A 160 -7.43 12.00 -15.75
CA PHE A 160 -6.45 11.11 -16.36
C PHE A 160 -5.20 11.82 -16.91
N PRO A 161 -5.27 13.03 -17.53
CA PRO A 161 -4.06 13.76 -17.95
C PRO A 161 -3.08 14.11 -16.82
N ARG A 162 -3.56 14.17 -15.57
CA ARG A 162 -2.75 14.33 -14.35
C ARG A 162 -2.35 12.98 -13.71
N ARG A 163 -2.56 11.87 -14.42
CA ARG A 163 -2.30 10.49 -13.94
C ARG A 163 -3.07 10.14 -12.67
N VAL A 164 -4.26 10.70 -12.49
CA VAL A 164 -5.24 10.22 -11.51
C VAL A 164 -6.01 9.08 -12.16
N VAL A 165 -5.82 7.86 -11.68
CA VAL A 165 -6.33 6.63 -12.30
C VAL A 165 -7.18 5.83 -11.35
N ALA A 166 -8.28 5.29 -11.86
CA ALA A 166 -9.07 4.29 -11.16
C ALA A 166 -8.34 2.94 -11.23
N ILE A 167 -8.23 2.25 -10.09
CA ILE A 167 -7.56 0.96 -9.99
C ILE A 167 -8.50 -0.12 -9.44
N LYS A 168 -8.12 -1.37 -9.65
CA LYS A 168 -8.66 -2.52 -8.93
C LYS A 168 -7.51 -3.45 -8.56
N GLY A 169 -7.38 -3.78 -7.29
CA GLY A 169 -6.43 -4.78 -6.80
C GLY A 169 -6.76 -6.18 -7.33
N ALA A 170 -5.72 -6.92 -7.72
CA ALA A 170 -5.86 -8.31 -8.12
C ALA A 170 -4.72 -9.18 -7.54
N PRO A 171 -5.03 -10.33 -6.92
CA PRO A 171 -4.03 -11.22 -6.35
C PRO A 171 -3.28 -11.99 -7.45
N GLY A 172 -2.20 -12.64 -7.04
CA GLY A 172 -1.34 -13.49 -7.86
C GLY A 172 -0.17 -12.75 -8.51
N ALA A 173 0.64 -13.51 -9.27
CA ALA A 173 1.78 -12.98 -10.01
C ALA A 173 1.30 -12.09 -11.17
N ARG A 174 1.32 -10.78 -10.95
CA ARG A 174 0.86 -9.75 -11.90
C ARG A 174 1.85 -8.59 -11.93
N PRO A 175 1.89 -7.82 -13.02
CA PRO A 175 2.59 -6.53 -13.03
C PRO A 175 2.09 -5.62 -11.90
N SER A 176 2.94 -4.68 -11.45
CA SER A 176 2.56 -3.71 -10.42
C SER A 176 1.32 -2.92 -10.81
N ILE A 177 1.23 -2.50 -12.09
CA ILE A 177 0.06 -1.84 -12.65
C ILE A 177 -0.05 -2.13 -14.15
N LYS A 178 -1.26 -2.38 -14.66
CA LYS A 178 -1.53 -2.57 -16.09
C LYS A 178 -2.92 -2.01 -16.44
N ALA A 179 -3.06 -1.31 -17.55
CA ALA A 179 -4.38 -0.90 -18.05
C ALA A 179 -5.24 -2.15 -18.35
N SER A 180 -6.51 -2.12 -17.94
CA SER A 180 -7.48 -3.16 -18.25
C SER A 180 -7.74 -3.23 -19.76
N GLU A 181 -7.85 -4.44 -20.29
CA GLU A 181 -8.16 -4.70 -21.69
C GLU A 181 -9.67 -4.57 -21.97
N THR A 182 -10.49 -4.49 -20.92
CA THR A 182 -11.93 -4.27 -21.06
C THR A 182 -12.21 -2.90 -21.67
N ARG A 183 -12.73 -2.91 -22.90
CA ARG A 183 -13.04 -1.73 -23.70
C ARG A 183 -13.90 -0.73 -22.90
N GLY A 184 -13.43 0.52 -22.82
CA GLY A 184 -14.17 1.62 -22.17
C GLY A 184 -14.04 1.71 -20.64
N SER A 185 -13.48 0.70 -19.96
CA SER A 185 -13.38 0.71 -18.49
C SER A 185 -12.43 1.79 -17.97
N ARG A 186 -11.35 2.13 -18.69
CA ARG A 186 -10.24 3.00 -18.24
C ARG A 186 -9.72 2.66 -16.83
N LEU A 187 -9.93 1.42 -16.40
CA LEU A 187 -9.52 0.87 -15.12
C LEU A 187 -8.09 0.32 -15.25
N PHE A 188 -7.29 0.42 -14.19
CA PHE A 188 -5.99 -0.23 -14.09
C PHE A 188 -6.04 -1.39 -13.11
N ILE A 189 -5.43 -2.51 -13.46
CA ILE A 189 -5.28 -3.67 -12.57
C ILE A 189 -3.96 -3.57 -11.84
N VAL A 190 -4.01 -3.63 -10.51
CA VAL A 190 -2.83 -3.55 -9.62
C VAL A 190 -2.52 -4.94 -9.08
N GLY A 191 -1.30 -5.42 -9.33
CA GLY A 191 -0.81 -6.69 -8.77
C GLY A 191 -0.38 -6.53 -7.31
N VAL A 192 -1.30 -6.78 -6.37
CA VAL A 192 -1.10 -6.44 -4.94
C VAL A 192 -0.06 -7.32 -4.25
N ASP A 193 0.01 -8.62 -4.57
CA ASP A 193 0.88 -9.56 -3.85
C ASP A 193 2.36 -9.24 -4.03
N GLY A 194 2.76 -8.86 -5.25
CA GLY A 194 4.13 -8.48 -5.57
C GLY A 194 4.52 -7.17 -4.88
N LEU A 195 3.63 -6.18 -4.89
CA LEU A 195 3.84 -4.90 -4.22
C LEU A 195 3.95 -5.06 -2.70
N LYS A 196 3.07 -5.86 -2.08
CA LYS A 196 3.14 -6.19 -0.65
C LYS A 196 4.44 -6.91 -0.29
N ALA A 197 4.93 -7.82 -1.15
CA ALA A 197 6.22 -8.46 -0.96
C ALA A 197 7.40 -7.49 -1.06
N THR A 198 7.39 -6.57 -2.02
CA THR A 198 8.39 -5.50 -2.12
C THR A 198 8.37 -4.58 -0.90
N LEU A 199 7.18 -4.15 -0.47
CA LEU A 199 7.00 -3.31 0.70
C LEU A 199 7.52 -3.99 1.96
N SER A 200 7.09 -5.22 2.24
CA SER A 200 7.55 -6.01 3.39
C SER A 200 9.08 -6.16 3.41
N SER A 201 9.71 -6.48 2.28
CA SER A 201 11.17 -6.53 2.14
C SER A 201 11.85 -5.19 2.48
N HIS A 202 11.29 -4.06 2.02
CA HIS A 202 11.81 -2.73 2.32
C HIS A 202 11.67 -2.37 3.80
N LEU A 203 10.56 -2.75 4.44
CA LEU A 203 10.30 -2.53 5.86
C LEU A 203 11.27 -3.32 6.74
N SER A 204 11.53 -4.59 6.42
CA SER A 204 12.46 -5.44 7.17
C SER A 204 13.92 -4.98 7.09
N ARG A 205 14.34 -4.36 5.98
CA ARG A 205 15.71 -3.82 5.81
C ARG A 205 15.96 -2.52 6.56
N GLY A 206 14.90 -1.81 6.97
CA GLY A 206 14.98 -0.67 7.91
C GLY A 206 15.60 0.64 7.39
N ARG A 207 15.83 0.79 6.08
CA ARG A 207 16.43 2.03 5.52
C ARG A 207 15.77 2.55 4.24
N THR A 208 14.89 1.76 3.63
CA THR A 208 14.30 2.09 2.33
C THR A 208 12.95 2.81 2.46
N VAL A 209 12.18 2.53 3.52
CA VAL A 209 10.95 3.26 3.85
C VAL A 209 11.23 4.14 5.06
N ARG A 210 10.92 5.43 4.92
CA ARG A 210 11.06 6.43 5.99
C ARG A 210 9.68 6.97 6.34
N PHE A 211 9.43 7.25 7.61
CA PHE A 211 8.11 7.61 8.12
C PHE A 211 8.10 9.02 8.70
N SER A 212 7.13 9.83 8.29
CA SER A 212 6.86 11.13 8.90
C SER A 212 6.42 10.97 10.36
N ASP A 213 6.82 11.90 11.22
CA ASP A 213 6.35 12.02 12.60
C ASP A 213 4.88 12.46 12.72
N THR A 214 4.25 12.87 11.62
CA THR A 214 2.81 13.18 11.57
C THR A 214 1.93 11.94 11.44
N LEU A 215 2.50 10.75 11.19
CA LEU A 215 1.76 9.50 11.07
C LEU A 215 1.34 8.98 12.44
N GLU A 216 0.03 8.85 12.66
CA GLU A 216 -0.54 8.30 13.90
C GLU A 216 -0.24 6.81 14.07
N ASP A 217 -0.38 6.27 15.30
CA ASP A 217 -0.13 4.85 15.59
C ASP A 217 -1.03 3.92 14.75
N ARG A 218 -2.26 4.35 14.47
CA ARG A 218 -3.21 3.67 13.58
C ARG A 218 -2.59 3.33 12.22
N PHE A 219 -1.77 4.22 11.65
CA PHE A 219 -1.11 3.97 10.37
C PHE A 219 -0.26 2.69 10.43
N PHE A 220 0.50 2.53 11.52
CA PHE A 220 1.43 1.41 11.69
C PHE A 220 0.70 0.11 12.03
N GLU A 221 -0.37 0.18 12.82
CA GLU A 221 -1.27 -0.96 13.08
C GLU A 221 -1.87 -1.50 11.78
N GLU A 222 -2.34 -0.60 10.91
CA GLU A 222 -2.91 -0.93 9.60
C GLU A 222 -1.85 -1.39 8.60
N LEU A 223 -0.64 -0.82 8.64
CA LEU A 223 0.49 -1.26 7.81
C LEU A 223 0.94 -2.69 8.15
N ALA A 224 0.86 -3.07 9.42
CA ALA A 224 1.18 -4.40 9.94
C ALA A 224 -0.02 -5.36 9.99
N SER A 225 -1.14 -4.99 9.37
CA SER A 225 -2.42 -5.72 9.49
C SER A 225 -2.51 -7.02 8.72
N GLU A 226 -1.50 -7.36 7.90
CA GLU A 226 -1.46 -8.59 7.13
C GLU A 226 -0.20 -9.38 7.44
N ARG A 227 -0.34 -10.70 7.45
CA ARG A 227 0.77 -11.65 7.61
C ARG A 227 0.93 -12.49 6.36
N ARG A 228 2.19 -12.85 6.05
CA ARG A 228 2.49 -13.75 4.93
C ARG A 228 2.52 -15.19 5.44
N LEU A 229 1.63 -16.02 4.90
CA LEU A 229 1.53 -17.45 5.21
C LEU A 229 1.93 -18.30 4.01
N VAL A 230 2.32 -19.55 4.24
CA VAL A 230 2.59 -20.53 3.18
C VAL A 230 1.49 -21.57 3.19
N ARG A 231 0.55 -21.47 2.26
CA ARG A 231 -0.54 -22.45 2.12
C ARG A 231 -0.24 -23.41 0.98
N TYR A 232 -0.65 -24.67 1.09
CA TYR A 232 -0.53 -25.64 0.00
C TYR A 232 -1.77 -25.64 -0.89
N LYS A 233 -1.58 -25.46 -2.19
CA LYS A 233 -2.65 -25.58 -3.20
C LYS A 233 -2.24 -26.63 -4.22
N ARG A 234 -3.02 -27.71 -4.32
CA ARG A 234 -2.71 -28.87 -5.19
C ARG A 234 -1.30 -29.42 -4.96
N GLY A 235 -0.87 -29.51 -3.69
CA GLY A 235 0.45 -30.03 -3.30
C GLY A 235 1.63 -29.07 -3.51
N ALA A 236 1.42 -27.87 -4.07
CA ALA A 236 2.47 -26.86 -4.22
C ALA A 236 2.34 -25.77 -3.14
N PRO A 237 3.45 -25.33 -2.52
CA PRO A 237 3.43 -24.21 -1.57
C PRO A 237 3.14 -22.89 -2.31
N VAL A 238 2.17 -22.14 -1.80
CA VAL A 238 1.73 -20.84 -2.32
C VAL A 238 1.78 -19.84 -1.17
N ARG A 239 2.52 -18.75 -1.37
CA ARG A 239 2.54 -17.64 -0.42
C ARG A 239 1.26 -16.83 -0.56
N VAL A 240 0.57 -16.59 0.56
CA VAL A 240 -0.69 -15.85 0.60
C VAL A 240 -0.59 -14.77 1.67
N TRP A 241 -1.08 -13.58 1.34
CA TRP A 241 -1.27 -12.50 2.32
C TRP A 241 -2.63 -12.68 2.98
N GLU A 242 -2.64 -12.74 4.31
CA GLU A 242 -3.86 -12.89 5.10
C GLU A 242 -4.00 -11.72 6.07
N ARG A 243 -5.17 -11.08 6.06
CA ARG A 243 -5.55 -10.06 7.03
C ARG A 243 -5.64 -10.67 8.42
N ILE A 244 -4.95 -10.06 9.38
CA ILE A 244 -5.07 -10.40 10.80
C ILE A 244 -6.48 -10.03 11.24
N THR A 245 -7.17 -10.98 11.87
CA THR A 245 -8.57 -10.80 12.28
C THR A 245 -8.72 -9.57 13.20
N GLY A 246 -9.72 -8.74 12.90
CA GLY A 246 -9.99 -7.52 13.66
C GLY A 246 -9.15 -6.30 13.26
N ARG A 247 -8.15 -6.46 12.38
CA ARG A 247 -7.34 -5.34 11.90
C ARG A 247 -7.86 -4.74 10.60
N ARG A 248 -7.82 -3.42 10.54
CA ARG A 248 -7.99 -2.57 9.36
C ARG A 248 -6.70 -2.55 8.54
N ALA A 249 -6.75 -2.19 7.25
CA ALA A 249 -5.54 -2.07 6.42
C ALA A 249 -5.61 -0.98 5.36
N GLU A 250 -6.52 -0.02 5.52
CA GLU A 250 -6.72 1.07 4.58
C GLU A 250 -5.40 1.81 4.32
N SER A 251 -4.56 2.00 5.36
CA SER A 251 -3.20 2.55 5.21
C SER A 251 -2.25 1.67 4.37
N LEU A 252 -2.27 0.35 4.58
CA LEU A 252 -1.47 -0.60 3.80
C LEU A 252 -1.90 -0.59 2.33
N ASP A 253 -3.21 -0.66 2.09
CA ASP A 253 -3.77 -0.71 0.75
C ASP A 253 -3.50 0.62 0.01
N CYS A 254 -3.70 1.78 0.65
CA CYS A 254 -3.30 3.08 0.11
C CYS A 254 -1.81 3.14 -0.22
N MET A 255 -0.93 2.64 0.67
CA MET A 255 0.52 2.63 0.42
C MET A 255 0.87 1.76 -0.79
N VAL A 256 0.27 0.57 -0.91
CA VAL A 256 0.43 -0.32 -2.07
C VAL A 256 -0.03 0.37 -3.36
N TYR A 257 -1.15 1.09 -3.33
CA TYR A 257 -1.68 1.79 -4.50
C TYR A 257 -0.80 2.97 -4.90
N ALA A 258 -0.31 3.75 -3.94
CA ALA A 258 0.64 4.84 -4.18
C ALA A 258 1.94 4.33 -4.81
N MET A 259 2.45 3.17 -4.37
CA MET A 259 3.60 2.49 -4.98
C MET A 259 3.27 2.00 -6.41
N ALA A 260 2.05 1.49 -6.63
CA ALA A 260 1.64 0.92 -7.91
C ALA A 260 1.68 1.93 -9.06
N VAL A 261 1.36 3.21 -8.82
CA VAL A 261 1.33 4.25 -9.85
C VAL A 261 2.67 4.91 -10.13
N ARG A 262 3.70 4.66 -9.32
CA ARG A 262 5.04 5.24 -9.54
C ARG A 262 5.62 4.98 -10.94
N PRO A 263 5.48 3.78 -11.55
CA PRO A 263 5.95 3.52 -12.92
C PRO A 263 5.20 4.32 -14.00
N LEU A 264 4.02 4.87 -13.71
CA LEU A 264 3.32 5.76 -14.64
C LEU A 264 4.03 7.11 -14.77
N VAL A 265 4.90 7.48 -13.83
CA VAL A 265 5.69 8.71 -13.84
C VAL A 265 7.01 8.47 -14.58
N GLY A 266 7.00 8.69 -15.90
CA GLY A 266 8.17 8.56 -16.78
C GLY A 266 9.06 9.80 -16.76
N VAL A 267 9.61 10.14 -15.59
CA VAL A 267 10.54 11.27 -15.41
C VAL A 267 11.96 10.77 -15.16
N ASP A 268 12.95 11.46 -15.74
CA ASP A 268 14.36 11.27 -15.39
C ASP A 268 14.62 11.89 -14.02
N LEU A 269 15.13 11.10 -13.08
CA LEU A 269 15.31 11.55 -11.70
C LEU A 269 16.45 12.56 -11.52
N GLY A 270 17.49 12.52 -12.37
CA GLY A 270 18.58 13.51 -12.33
C GLY A 270 18.07 14.88 -12.76
N ARG A 271 17.35 14.93 -13.88
CA ARG A 271 16.67 16.14 -14.33
C ARG A 271 15.65 16.63 -13.31
N ARG A 272 14.87 15.72 -12.70
CA ARG A 272 13.88 16.10 -11.68
C ARG A 272 14.54 16.74 -10.47
N GLU A 273 15.67 16.21 -10.03
CA GLU A 273 16.49 16.78 -8.94
C GLU A 273 16.96 18.20 -9.28
N GLU A 274 17.42 18.46 -10.50
CA GLU A 274 17.75 19.81 -10.97
C GLU A 274 16.52 20.75 -10.95
N GLU A 275 15.38 20.28 -11.46
CA GLU A 275 14.12 21.05 -11.50
C GLU A 275 13.66 21.49 -10.09
N VAL A 276 13.75 20.60 -9.09
CA VAL A 276 13.31 20.90 -7.72
C VAL A 276 14.38 21.58 -6.85
N SER A 277 15.64 21.57 -7.29
CA SER A 277 16.77 22.22 -6.62
C SER A 277 17.10 23.62 -7.17
N THR A 278 16.42 24.03 -8.24
CA THR A 278 16.54 25.38 -8.77
C THR A 278 15.40 26.23 -8.20
N LYS A 279 15.67 27.49 -7.82
CA LYS A 279 14.64 28.51 -7.49
C LYS A 279 13.83 28.87 -8.74
N ALA A 280 13.06 27.94 -9.28
CA ALA A 280 12.10 28.23 -10.33
C ALA A 280 10.82 28.74 -9.66
N ALA A 281 10.70 30.07 -9.51
CA ALA A 281 9.42 30.70 -9.21
C ALA A 281 8.39 30.26 -10.28
N PRO A 282 7.16 29.85 -9.91
CA PRO A 282 6.16 29.53 -10.93
C PRO A 282 5.53 30.84 -11.41
N VAL A 283 5.85 31.25 -12.63
CA VAL A 283 4.88 31.99 -13.47
C VAL A 283 4.96 31.40 -14.88
N ARG A 284 3.93 30.62 -15.25
CA ARG A 284 3.61 30.45 -16.67
C ARG A 284 3.30 31.85 -17.21
N ARG A 285 4.21 32.44 -18.00
CA ARG A 285 3.78 33.51 -18.89
C ARG A 285 2.76 32.90 -19.86
N PRO A 286 1.57 33.48 -20.03
CA PRO A 286 0.72 33.07 -21.14
C PRO A 286 1.54 33.21 -22.43
N PRO A 287 1.42 32.27 -23.40
CA PRO A 287 2.06 32.47 -24.68
C PRO A 287 1.55 33.81 -25.24
N VAL A 288 2.44 34.79 -25.36
CA VAL A 288 2.12 36.02 -26.07
C VAL A 288 2.02 35.63 -27.53
N VAL A 289 0.81 35.33 -27.99
CA VAL A 289 0.51 35.26 -29.42
C VAL A 289 0.59 36.70 -29.93
N ARG A 290 1.75 37.06 -30.48
CA ARG A 290 1.89 38.33 -31.20
C ARG A 290 1.11 38.21 -32.50
N SER A 291 -0.07 38.79 -32.56
CA SER A 291 -0.80 38.94 -33.82
C SER A 291 0.01 39.82 -34.78
N ALA A 292 0.21 39.37 -36.03
CA ALA A 292 0.86 40.13 -37.10
C ALA A 292 0.16 41.46 -37.46
N TRP A 293 -0.97 41.77 -36.81
CA TRP A 293 -1.76 42.99 -36.98
C TRP A 293 -1.28 44.20 -36.16
N LEU A 294 -0.40 44.01 -35.17
CA LEU A 294 0.11 45.10 -34.30
C LEU A 294 1.49 45.66 -34.76
N GLN A 295 1.93 45.33 -35.97
CA GLN A 295 3.19 45.83 -36.56
C GLN A 295 2.96 46.59 -37.89
N ARG A 296 1.86 47.34 -38.00
CA ARG A 296 1.67 48.33 -39.07
C ARG A 296 1.63 49.73 -38.48
#